data_AF-A0A7V2JR28-F1
#
_entry.id   AF-A0A7V2JR28-F1
#
_cell.length_a   1.000
_cell.length_b   1.000
_cell.length_c   1.000
_cell.angle_alpha   90.00
_cell.angle_beta   90.00
_cell.angle_gamma   90.00
#
_symmetry.space_group_name_H-M   'P 1'
#
loop_
_entity.id
_entity.type
_entity.pdbx_description
1 polymer ?
#
loop_
_entity_poly.entity_id
_entity_poly.type
_entity_poly.pdbx_seq_one_letter_code
_entity_poly.pdbx_strand_id
1 'polypeptide(L)' 'LRDYKVRVLNQKKGTGAVVRVLIESGDGAKSWGSIGVSENIIEASWQALVDSIDFGLIHKKTVDHEQ' A
#
# COMPACT_ATOMS: atom_id res chain seq x y z
N LEU A 1 7.64 7.63 -2.05
CA LEU A 1 6.28 7.37 -2.58
C LEU A 1 6.30 7.65 -4.08
N ARG A 2 5.88 6.69 -4.91
CA ARG A 2 5.86 6.85 -6.37
C ARG A 2 4.44 7.08 -6.90
N ASP A 3 3.44 6.39 -6.35
CA ASP A 3 2.05 6.56 -6.78
C ASP A 3 1.08 6.28 -5.61
N TYR A 4 -0.08 6.94 -5.67
CA TYR A 4 -1.17 6.79 -4.70
C TYR A 4 -2.51 6.78 -5.41
N LYS A 5 -3.18 5.63 -5.42
CA LYS A 5 -4.47 5.44 -6.12
C LYS A 5 -5.55 4.95 -5.18
N VAL A 6 -6.71 5.61 -5.21
CA VAL A 6 -7.88 5.24 -4.42
C VAL A 6 -8.99 4.75 -5.34
N ARG A 7 -9.65 3.65 -4.94
CA ARG A 7 -10.86 3.15 -5.58
C ARG A 7 -11.93 2.88 -4.55
N VAL A 8 -13.13 3.42 -4.78
CA VAL A 8 -14.31 3.11 -3.98
C VAL A 8 -15.05 1.93 -4.62
N LEU A 9 -15.09 0.81 -3.92
CA LEU A 9 -15.84 -0.39 -4.25
C LEU A 9 -17.26 -0.28 -3.69
N ASN A 10 -18.24 -0.76 -4.46
CA ASN A 10 -19.64 -0.81 -4.04
C ASN A 10 -20.22 0.55 -3.60
N GLN A 11 -20.10 1.56 -4.47
CA GLN A 11 -20.67 2.91 -4.27
C GLN A 11 -22.18 2.91 -3.95
N LYS A 12 -22.90 1.83 -4.29
CA LYS A 12 -24.33 1.66 -4.01
C LYS A 12 -24.67 1.49 -2.52
N LYS A 13 -23.70 1.16 -1.65
CA LYS A 13 -23.93 1.01 -0.21
C LYS A 13 -23.90 2.33 0.59
N GLY A 14 -23.73 3.48 -0.08
CA GLY A 14 -23.68 4.78 0.60
C GLY A 14 -22.55 4.84 1.64
N THR A 15 -22.89 4.89 2.92
CA THR A 15 -21.93 4.98 4.05
C THR A 15 -21.06 3.74 4.28
N GLY A 16 -21.47 2.55 3.78
CA GLY A 16 -20.71 1.30 3.87
C GLY A 16 -19.93 0.98 2.60
N ALA A 17 -19.51 2.01 1.85
CA ALA A 17 -18.72 1.81 0.64
C ALA A 17 -17.29 1.43 1.02
N VAL A 18 -16.79 0.33 0.46
CA VAL A 18 -15.46 -0.18 0.78
C VAL A 18 -14.43 0.57 -0.05
N VAL A 19 -13.45 1.20 0.58
CA VAL A 19 -12.33 1.88 -0.06
C VAL A 19 -11.16 0.92 -0.21
N ARG A 20 -10.55 0.90 -1.40
CA ARG A 20 -9.28 0.24 -1.69
C ARG A 20 -8.24 1.30 -2.02
N VAL A 21 -7.13 1.30 -1.29
CA VAL A 21 -5.98 2.18 -1.51
C VAL A 21 -4.81 1.35 -2.02
N LEU A 22 -4.21 1.78 -3.13
CA LEU A 22 -2.97 1.22 -3.68
C LEU A 22 -1.86 2.25 -3.46
N ILE A 23 -0.76 1.80 -2.86
CA ILE A 23 0.46 2.58 -2.71
C ILE A 23 1.58 1.90 -3.49
N GLU A 24 2.21 2.66 -4.39
CA GLU A 24 3.44 2.23 -5.05
C GLU A 24 4.64 2.91 -4.40
N SER A 25 5.58 2.10 -3.95
CA SER A 25 6.83 2.52 -3.32
C SER A 25 8.03 1.96 -4.07
N GLY A 26 9.19 2.54 -3.82
CA GLY A 26 10.44 2.12 -4.43
C GLY A 26 11.62 2.76 -3.75
N ASP A 27 12.77 2.09 -3.82
CA ASP A 27 14.04 2.49 -3.23
C ASP A 27 15.03 3.02 -4.27
N GLY A 28 14.59 3.21 -5.52
CA GLY A 28 15.41 3.62 -6.66
C GLY A 28 15.90 2.44 -7.50
N ALA A 29 16.06 1.24 -6.92
CA ALA A 29 16.47 0.04 -7.62
C ALA A 29 15.29 -0.91 -7.92
N LYS A 30 14.35 -1.02 -6.99
CA LYS A 30 13.14 -1.84 -7.09
C LYS A 30 11.90 -1.00 -6.81
N SER A 31 10.78 -1.40 -7.41
CA SER A 31 9.44 -0.90 -7.11
C SER A 31 8.59 -2.02 -6.53
N TRP A 32 7.69 -1.69 -5.63
CA TRP A 32 6.69 -2.61 -5.10
C TRP A 32 5.37 -1.88 -4.82
N GLY A 33 4.29 -2.65 -4.83
CA GLY A 33 2.95 -2.19 -4.54
C GLY A 33 2.42 -2.80 -3.25
N SER A 34 1.58 -2.05 -2.56
CA SER A 34 0.84 -2.46 -1.35
C SER A 34 -0.61 -2.02 -1.48
N ILE A 35 -1.53 -2.77 -0.86
CA ILE A 35 -2.96 -2.52 -0.95
C ILE A 35 -3.57 -2.55 0.45
N GLY A 36 -4.31 -1.52 0.82
CA GLY A 36 -5.16 -1.48 2.00
C GLY A 36 -6.64 -1.41 1.62
N VAL A 37 -7.50 -2.03 2.41
CA VAL A 37 -8.95 -2.12 2.13
C VAL A 37 -9.74 -1.92 3.41
N SER A 38 -10.54 -0.87 3.46
CA SER A 38 -11.43 -0.56 4.59
C SER A 38 -12.60 0.30 4.14
N GLU A 39 -13.70 0.32 4.90
CA GLU A 39 -14.78 1.30 4.73
C GLU A 39 -14.32 2.73 5.06
N ASN A 40 -13.22 2.88 5.81
CA ASN A 40 -12.59 4.16 6.10
C ASN A 40 -11.32 4.37 5.26
N ILE A 41 -11.27 5.48 4.52
CA ILE A 41 -10.11 5.82 3.68
C ILE A 41 -8.81 5.94 4.50
N ILE A 42 -8.87 6.49 5.71
CA ILE A 42 -7.68 6.67 6.56
C ILE A 42 -7.11 5.33 7.00
N GLU A 43 -7.99 4.38 7.37
CA GLU A 43 -7.57 3.04 7.76
C GLU A 43 -7.00 2.27 6.56
N ALA A 44 -7.66 2.34 5.39
CA ALA A 44 -7.15 1.73 4.17
C ALA A 44 -5.77 2.31 3.78
N SER A 45 -5.58 3.62 3.94
CA SER A 45 -4.29 4.27 3.70
C SER A 45 -3.21 3.83 4.70
N TRP A 46 -3.56 3.72 5.98
CA TRP A 46 -2.64 3.27 7.02
C TRP A 46 -2.15 1.85 6.77
N GLN A 47 -3.07 0.93 6.48
CA GLN A 47 -2.74 -0.47 6.14
C GLN A 47 -1.79 -0.54 4.95
N ALA A 48 -2.14 0.11 3.84
CA ALA A 48 -1.30 0.12 2.64
C ALA A 48 0.10 0.68 2.95
N LEU A 49 0.20 1.74 3.75
CA LEU A 49 1.47 2.38 4.05
C LEU A 49 2.38 1.49 4.91
N VAL A 50 1.84 0.89 5.97
CA VAL A 50 2.59 -0.01 6.86
C VAL A 50 3.11 -1.20 6.07
N ASP A 51 2.24 -1.87 5.29
CA ASP A 51 2.62 -3.00 4.44
C ASP A 51 3.72 -2.63 3.45
N SER A 52 3.63 -1.43 2.85
CA SER A 52 4.65 -0.93 1.94
C SER A 52 6.01 -0.76 2.60
N ILE A 53 6.03 -0.22 3.82
CA ILE A 53 7.28 0.02 4.57
C ILE A 53 7.87 -1.32 5.01
N ASP A 54 7.06 -2.21 5.56
CA ASP A 54 7.51 -3.54 5.99
C ASP A 54 8.09 -4.33 4.83
N PHE A 55 7.42 -4.33 3.67
CA PHE A 55 7.96 -4.97 2.47
C PHE A 55 9.31 -4.36 2.08
N GLY A 56 9.43 -3.03 2.07
CA GLY A 56 10.68 -2.35 1.73
C GLY A 56 11.83 -2.68 2.69
N LEU A 57 11.56 -2.73 4.00
CA LEU A 57 12.56 -3.03 5.02
C LEU A 57 13.01 -4.51 4.99
N ILE A 58 12.07 -5.43 4.79
CA ILE A 58 12.37 -6.87 4.68
C ILE A 58 13.24 -7.13 3.46
N HIS A 59 12.90 -6.56 2.31
CA HIS A 59 13.60 -6.83 1.05
C HIS A 59 14.92 -6.08 0.90
N LYS A 60 15.14 -5.00 1.67
CA LYS A 60 16.44 -4.32 1.74
C LYS A 60 17.50 -5.17 2.43
N LYS A 61 17.12 -5.91 3.48
CA LYS A 61 18.05 -6.77 4.24
C LYS A 61 18.62 -7.94 3.43
N THR A 62 17.92 -8.39 2.40
CA THR A 62 18.35 -9.54 1.59
C THR A 62 19.48 -9.19 0.61
N VAL A 63 19.67 -7.91 0.27
CA VAL A 63 20.69 -7.49 -0.72
C VAL A 63 22.07 -7.29 -0.08
N ASP A 64 22.14 -7.09 1.25
CA ASP A 64 23.38 -6.81 1.97
C ASP A 64 24.18 -8.08 2.37
N HIS A 65 23.67 -9.29 2.11
CA HIS A 65 24.28 -10.56 2.53
C HIS A 65 24.90 -11.43 1.40
N GLU A 66 24.97 -10.93 0.16
CA GLU A 66 25.65 -11.60 -0.96
C GLU A 66 26.88 -10.83 -1.48
N GLN A 67 27.68 -10.23 -0.59
CA GLN A 67 29.03 -9.74 -0.92
C GLN A 67 30.10 -10.47 -0.11
#